data_AF-A0A0F3RX51-F1
#
_entry.id   AF-A0A0F3RX51-F1
#
_cell.length_a   1.000
_cell.length_b   1.000
_cell.length_c   1.000
_cell.angle_alpha   90.00
_cell.angle_beta   90.00
_cell.angle_gamma   90.00
#
_symmetry.space_group_name_H-M   'P 1'
#
loop_
_entity.id
_entity.type
_entity.pdbx_description
1 polymer ?
#
loop_
_entity_poly.entity_id
_entity_poly.type
_entity_poly.pdbx_seq_one_letter_code
_entity_poly.pdbx_strand_id
1 'polypeptide(L)'
;MSKIKIKLATFLLLFGFSFGMATNVTTSLMPQATTTAQAATLSASQKKKIAKINASLSKKQKAAKKWIAFRESRYSYTARNGQCYGRYQLLKAYLHGDYSPANQEKVANSYVAGRYGTWTKAKKFWQSHHWY
;
A
#
# COMPACT_ATOMS: atom_id res chain seq x y z
N MET A 1 -37.76 2.44 -10.68
CA MET A 1 -36.65 2.02 -9.78
C MET A 1 -35.57 1.34 -10.62
N SER A 2 -34.68 2.11 -11.23
CA SER A 2 -33.65 1.54 -12.13
C SER A 2 -32.38 1.23 -11.33
N LYS A 3 -32.02 -0.05 -11.29
CA LYS A 3 -30.81 -0.57 -10.64
C LYS A 3 -29.58 -0.15 -11.46
N ILE A 4 -28.82 0.82 -10.97
CA ILE A 4 -27.57 1.25 -11.57
C ILE A 4 -26.53 0.15 -11.34
N LYS A 5 -26.27 -0.66 -12.37
CA LYS A 5 -25.14 -1.58 -12.43
C LYS A 5 -23.92 -0.77 -12.87
N ILE A 6 -23.09 -0.32 -11.93
CA ILE A 6 -21.81 0.31 -12.25
C ILE A 6 -20.86 -0.78 -12.75
N LYS A 7 -20.78 -0.92 -14.08
CA LYS A 7 -19.69 -1.61 -14.75
C LYS A 7 -18.50 -0.65 -14.77
N LEU A 8 -17.51 -0.86 -13.91
CA LEU A 8 -16.27 -0.10 -13.97
C LEU A 8 -15.39 -0.71 -15.07
N ALA A 9 -15.39 -0.07 -16.24
CA ALA A 9 -14.59 -0.44 -17.39
C ALA A 9 -13.09 -0.14 -17.15
N THR A 10 -12.25 -1.17 -17.35
CA THR A 10 -11.13 -1.25 -18.32
C THR A 10 -10.43 0.07 -18.71
N PHE A 11 -9.11 0.25 -18.84
CA PHE A 11 -7.84 -0.43 -18.58
C PHE A 11 -6.74 0.55 -19.09
N LEU A 12 -5.48 0.33 -18.70
CA LEU A 12 -4.24 0.75 -19.41
C LEU A 12 -3.82 2.24 -19.40
N LEU A 13 -2.61 2.55 -18.90
CA LEU A 13 -1.43 2.84 -19.75
C LEU A 13 -0.20 3.37 -18.96
N LEU A 14 0.95 2.81 -19.37
CA LEU A 14 2.32 3.36 -19.34
C LEU A 14 3.13 3.29 -18.03
N PHE A 15 3.83 2.16 -17.93
CA PHE A 15 5.19 2.11 -17.38
C PHE A 15 6.10 3.05 -18.16
N GLY A 16 6.77 3.94 -17.45
CA GLY A 16 7.87 4.73 -17.97
C GLY A 16 8.33 5.75 -16.95
N PHE A 17 9.44 5.46 -16.26
CA PHE A 17 10.54 6.41 -16.10
C PHE A 17 11.73 5.74 -15.41
N SER A 18 12.82 5.64 -16.14
CA SER A 18 14.17 5.34 -15.66
C SER A 18 14.66 6.49 -14.77
N PHE A 19 15.36 6.19 -13.66
CA PHE A 19 16.61 6.87 -13.28
C PHE A 19 17.21 6.31 -11.97
N GLY A 20 18.54 6.24 -11.93
CA GLY A 20 19.35 6.36 -10.72
C GLY A 20 19.96 5.06 -10.17
N MET A 21 21.05 4.60 -10.78
CA MET A 21 22.04 3.75 -10.10
C MET A 21 22.80 4.59 -9.09
N ALA A 22 22.75 4.22 -7.81
CA ALA A 22 23.71 4.65 -6.81
C ALA A 22 24.16 3.39 -6.05
N THR A 23 25.36 2.94 -6.38
CA THR A 23 26.10 1.92 -5.65
C THR A 23 26.59 2.52 -4.33
N ASN A 24 26.31 1.85 -3.22
CA ASN A 24 27.20 1.81 -2.05
C ASN A 24 26.94 0.48 -1.34
N VAL A 25 27.92 -0.42 -1.42
CA VAL A 25 27.95 -1.70 -0.71
C VAL A 25 28.39 -1.43 0.72
N THR A 26 27.54 -1.74 1.69
CA THR A 26 27.92 -1.90 3.09
C THR A 26 27.14 -3.08 3.66
N THR A 27 27.85 -4.17 3.90
CA THR A 27 27.34 -5.39 4.50
C THR A 27 27.00 -5.13 5.96
N SER A 28 25.70 -5.07 6.28
CA SER A 28 25.20 -5.23 7.65
C SER A 28 24.00 -6.17 7.64
N LEU A 29 24.11 -7.25 8.42
CA LEU A 29 23.09 -8.29 8.56
C LEU A 29 21.92 -7.75 9.40
N MET A 30 20.97 -7.10 8.72
CA MET A 30 19.62 -6.84 9.23
C MET A 30 18.62 -7.26 8.16
N PRO A 31 17.37 -7.63 8.48
CA PRO A 31 16.36 -7.90 7.47
C PRO A 31 16.08 -6.60 6.68
N GLN A 32 16.78 -6.44 5.56
CA GLN A 32 16.79 -5.23 4.76
C GLN A 32 15.41 -5.03 4.16
N ALA A 33 14.65 -4.12 4.77
CA ALA A 33 13.48 -3.56 4.13
C ALA A 33 13.98 -2.65 3.01
N THR A 34 13.88 -3.11 1.75
CA THR A 34 13.95 -2.26 0.56
C THR A 34 12.97 -1.10 0.73
N THR A 35 13.51 0.05 1.12
CA THR A 35 12.79 1.27 1.45
C THR A 35 13.03 2.22 0.29
N THR A 36 12.01 2.48 -0.53
CA THR A 36 12.04 3.55 -1.53
C THR A 36 12.07 4.90 -0.81
N ALA A 37 12.69 5.91 -1.42
CA ALA A 37 13.05 7.21 -0.83
C ALA A 37 11.91 7.96 -0.11
N GLN A 38 10.64 7.70 -0.43
CA GLN A 38 9.48 8.38 0.14
C GLN A 38 8.84 7.69 1.35
N ALA A 39 9.10 6.40 1.58
CA ALA A 39 8.72 5.76 2.85
C ALA A 39 9.74 6.07 3.97
N ALA A 40 10.93 6.55 3.59
CA ALA A 40 12.03 6.89 4.50
C ALA A 40 11.83 8.22 5.25
N THR A 41 10.99 9.14 4.75
CA THR A 41 10.78 10.48 5.30
C THR A 41 9.80 10.57 6.48
N LEU A 42 9.31 9.42 6.99
CA LEU A 42 8.45 9.42 8.18
C LEU A 42 9.24 9.73 9.45
N SER A 43 8.68 10.58 10.31
CA SER A 43 9.23 10.85 11.63
C SER A 43 9.21 9.59 12.52
N ALA A 44 10.07 9.56 13.54
CA ALA A 44 10.12 8.46 14.50
C ALA A 44 8.75 8.24 15.19
N SER A 45 8.06 9.32 15.53
CA SER A 45 6.70 9.27 16.10
C SER A 45 5.69 8.62 15.16
N GLN A 46 5.71 8.98 13.87
CA GLN A 46 4.85 8.35 12.86
C GLN A 46 5.15 6.86 12.71
N LYS A 47 6.43 6.47 12.65
CA LYS A 47 6.85 5.07 12.57
C LYS A 47 6.34 4.25 13.77
N LYS A 48 6.46 4.79 15.00
CA LYS A 48 5.93 4.14 16.22
C LYS A 48 4.41 3.97 16.16
N LYS A 49 3.68 4.99 15.69
CA LYS A 49 2.22 4.93 15.53
C LYS A 49 1.81 3.86 14.53
N ILE A 50 2.48 3.78 13.38
CA ILE A 50 2.22 2.77 12.35
C ILE A 50 2.55 1.36 12.84
N ALA A 51 3.64 1.20 13.59
CA ALA A 51 3.99 -0.08 14.21
C ALA A 51 2.88 -0.55 15.16
N LYS A 52 2.32 0.35 15.98
CA LYS A 52 1.18 0.06 16.87
C LYS A 52 -0.08 -0.33 16.08
N ILE A 53 -0.41 0.40 15.01
CA ILE A 53 -1.56 0.09 14.13
C ILE A 53 -1.46 -1.33 13.54
N ASN A 54 -0.24 -1.76 13.21
CA ASN A 54 0.01 -3.06 12.60
C ASN A 54 0.41 -4.15 13.60
N ALA A 55 0.34 -3.89 14.91
CA ALA A 55 0.85 -4.80 15.94
C ALA A 55 0.13 -6.17 15.90
N SER A 56 -1.19 -6.17 15.69
CA SER A 56 -2.02 -7.37 15.63
C SER A 56 -1.81 -8.25 14.38
N LEU A 57 -1.13 -7.73 13.35
CA LEU A 57 -0.87 -8.51 12.14
C LEU A 57 0.25 -9.52 12.38
N SER A 58 0.02 -10.76 11.94
CA SER A 58 1.06 -11.79 11.95
C SER A 58 2.23 -11.43 11.02
N LYS A 59 3.39 -12.06 11.22
CA LYS A 59 4.57 -11.85 10.35
C LYS A 59 4.25 -12.11 8.87
N LYS A 60 3.45 -13.13 8.56
CA LYS A 60 2.99 -13.45 7.20
C LYS A 60 2.10 -12.36 6.62
N GLN A 61 1.15 -11.84 7.41
CA GLN A 61 0.28 -10.74 6.98
C GLN A 61 1.06 -9.44 6.76
N LYS A 62 2.03 -9.11 7.62
CA LYS A 62 2.92 -7.96 7.43
C LYS A 62 3.73 -8.06 6.14
N ALA A 63 4.26 -9.25 5.84
CA ALA A 63 4.96 -9.51 4.57
C ALA A 63 4.03 -9.35 3.35
N ALA A 64 2.80 -9.88 3.43
CA ALA A 64 1.81 -9.72 2.36
C ALA A 64 1.39 -8.25 2.17
N LYS A 65 1.16 -7.51 3.26
CA LYS A 65 0.87 -6.08 3.27
C LYS A 65 1.98 -5.26 2.62
N LYS A 66 3.24 -5.58 2.94
CA LYS A 66 4.41 -4.96 2.30
C LYS A 66 4.44 -5.25 0.81
N TRP A 67 4.19 -6.50 0.41
CA TRP A 67 4.17 -6.89 -1.00
C TRP A 67 3.11 -6.13 -1.80
N ILE A 68 1.89 -5.99 -1.26
CA ILE A 68 0.82 -5.21 -1.91
C ILE A 68 1.23 -3.73 -2.01
N ALA A 69 1.68 -3.12 -0.91
CA ALA A 69 2.12 -1.72 -0.92
C ALA A 69 3.21 -1.42 -1.96
N PHE A 70 4.11 -2.37 -2.22
CA PHE A 70 5.13 -2.21 -3.25
C PHE A 70 4.51 -2.16 -4.65
N ARG A 71 3.55 -3.03 -4.93
CA ARG A 71 2.91 -3.10 -6.25
C ARG A 71 1.95 -1.95 -6.52
N GLU A 72 1.21 -1.54 -5.51
CA GLU A 72 0.24 -0.46 -5.63
C GLU A 72 0.89 0.92 -5.82
N SER A 73 2.00 1.19 -5.11
CA SER A 73 2.53 2.56 -5.05
C SER A 73 4.05 2.65 -4.88
N ARG A 74 4.75 1.51 -4.94
CA ARG A 74 6.16 1.41 -4.53
C ARG A 74 6.37 2.03 -3.14
N TYR A 75 5.44 1.77 -2.22
CA TYR A 75 5.43 2.23 -0.83
C TYR A 75 5.10 3.72 -0.58
N SER A 76 4.80 4.51 -1.61
CA SER A 76 4.61 5.95 -1.45
C SER A 76 3.27 6.31 -0.79
N TYR A 77 3.32 6.99 0.35
CA TYR A 77 2.13 7.52 1.03
C TYR A 77 1.50 8.71 0.31
N THR A 78 2.14 9.26 -0.72
CA THR A 78 1.69 10.44 -1.46
C THR A 78 1.43 10.14 -2.94
N ALA A 79 1.55 8.88 -3.38
CA ALA A 79 1.20 8.47 -4.74
C ALA A 79 -0.25 8.83 -5.08
N ARG A 80 -0.50 9.31 -6.29
CA ARG A 80 -1.82 9.74 -6.75
C ARG A 80 -2.12 9.09 -8.09
N ASN A 81 -3.30 8.50 -8.23
CA ASN A 81 -3.79 7.97 -9.49
C ASN A 81 -5.31 8.16 -9.57
N GLY A 82 -5.78 9.19 -10.29
CA GLY A 82 -7.19 9.52 -10.40
C GLY A 82 -7.88 9.69 -9.04
N GLN A 83 -8.84 8.81 -8.74
CA GLN A 83 -9.58 8.77 -7.47
C GLN A 83 -8.87 8.00 -6.35
N CYS A 84 -7.73 7.37 -6.63
CA CYS A 84 -6.93 6.62 -5.66
C CYS A 84 -5.77 7.44 -5.10
N TYR A 85 -5.42 7.16 -3.84
CA TYR A 85 -4.36 7.86 -3.12
C TYR A 85 -3.52 6.92 -2.23
N GLY A 86 -2.23 7.22 -2.18
CA GLY A 86 -1.30 6.78 -1.16
C GLY A 86 -0.81 5.36 -1.30
N ARG A 87 -0.31 4.83 -0.18
CA ARG A 87 0.53 3.61 -0.13
C ARG A 87 -0.17 2.36 -0.67
N TYR A 88 -1.49 2.33 -0.50
CA TYR A 88 -2.35 1.22 -0.84
C TYR A 88 -3.33 1.56 -1.97
N GLN A 89 -3.15 2.71 -2.63
CA GLN A 89 -4.03 3.21 -3.69
C GLN A 89 -5.52 3.13 -3.31
N LEU A 90 -5.85 3.55 -2.09
CA LEU A 90 -7.23 3.58 -1.59
C LEU A 90 -8.01 4.68 -2.30
N LEU A 91 -9.31 4.46 -2.56
CA LEU A 91 -10.20 5.53 -3.00
C LEU A 91 -10.16 6.68 -1.97
N LYS A 92 -10.01 7.92 -2.46
CA LYS A 92 -9.96 9.13 -1.61
C LYS A 92 -11.14 9.23 -0.64
N ALA A 93 -12.32 8.78 -1.07
CA ALA A 93 -13.53 8.75 -0.24
C ALA A 93 -13.34 7.94 1.06
N TYR A 94 -12.58 6.83 1.03
CA TYR A 94 -12.31 6.01 2.21
C TYR A 94 -11.34 6.67 3.20
N LEU A 95 -10.61 7.69 2.75
CA LEU A 95 -9.69 8.43 3.60
C LEU A 95 -10.39 9.58 4.34
N HIS A 96 -11.64 9.91 3.98
CA HIS A 96 -12.44 10.96 4.63
C HIS A 96 -11.69 12.30 4.77
N GLY A 97 -10.84 12.64 3.79
CA GLY A 97 -10.00 13.84 3.81
C GLY A 97 -8.70 13.73 4.62
N ASP A 98 -8.53 12.72 5.48
CA ASP A 98 -7.28 12.46 6.21
C ASP A 98 -6.34 11.56 5.39
N TYR A 99 -5.40 12.18 4.70
CA TYR A 99 -4.39 11.49 3.89
C TYR A 99 -3.14 11.07 4.67
N SER A 100 -3.16 11.15 6.01
CA SER A 100 -1.99 10.82 6.82
C SER A 100 -1.58 9.35 6.66
N PRO A 101 -0.28 9.04 6.77
CA PRO A 101 0.20 7.65 6.77
C PRO A 101 -0.51 6.76 7.79
N ALA A 102 -0.81 7.30 8.97
CA ALA A 102 -1.50 6.56 10.02
C ALA A 102 -2.96 6.24 9.63
N ASN A 103 -3.68 7.17 9.00
CA ASN A 103 -5.04 6.90 8.54
C ASN A 103 -5.05 5.89 7.39
N GLN A 104 -4.16 6.04 6.41
CA GLN A 104 -4.00 5.07 5.32
C GLN A 104 -3.75 3.65 5.84
N GLU A 105 -2.90 3.49 6.86
CA GLU A 105 -2.59 2.19 7.47
C GLU A 105 -3.81 1.57 8.18
N LYS A 106 -4.63 2.38 8.87
CA LYS A 106 -5.88 1.94 9.51
C LYS A 106 -6.93 1.56 8.48
N VAL A 107 -7.24 2.45 7.56
CA VAL A 107 -8.26 2.25 6.52
C VAL A 107 -7.91 1.04 5.66
N ALA A 108 -6.64 0.86 5.27
CA ALA A 108 -6.21 -0.31 4.54
C ALA A 108 -6.40 -1.61 5.32
N ASN A 109 -6.10 -1.62 6.63
CA ASN A 109 -6.35 -2.79 7.47
C ASN A 109 -7.83 -3.14 7.55
N SER A 110 -8.70 -2.15 7.78
CA SER A 110 -10.15 -2.35 7.83
C SER A 110 -10.70 -2.82 6.48
N TYR A 111 -10.27 -2.20 5.38
CA TYR A 111 -10.65 -2.58 4.02
C TYR A 111 -10.27 -4.04 3.71
N VAL A 112 -9.02 -4.44 4.03
CA VAL A 112 -8.57 -5.81 3.81
C VAL A 112 -9.31 -6.82 4.68
N ALA A 113 -9.57 -6.47 5.94
CA ALA A 113 -10.34 -7.33 6.84
C ALA A 113 -11.76 -7.55 6.30
N GLY A 114 -12.45 -6.48 5.85
CA GLY A 114 -13.80 -6.58 5.33
C GLY A 114 -13.90 -7.27 3.96
N ARG A 115 -12.99 -6.97 3.03
CA ARG A 115 -13.05 -7.47 1.65
C ARG A 115 -12.41 -8.85 1.47
N TYR A 116 -11.27 -9.09 2.11
CA TYR A 116 -10.43 -10.27 1.89
C TYR A 116 -10.27 -11.14 3.15
N GLY A 117 -10.68 -10.66 4.32
CA GLY A 117 -10.42 -11.27 5.62
C GLY A 117 -8.99 -11.08 6.12
N THR A 118 -7.98 -11.33 5.29
CA THR A 118 -6.57 -11.17 5.68
C THR A 118 -5.69 -10.63 4.57
N TRP A 119 -4.58 -9.99 4.94
CA TRP A 119 -3.56 -9.54 3.98
C TRP A 119 -2.99 -10.66 3.11
N THR A 120 -2.86 -11.89 3.65
CA THR A 120 -2.41 -13.05 2.87
C THR A 120 -3.42 -13.41 1.78
N LYS A 121 -4.72 -13.40 2.11
CA LYS A 121 -5.80 -13.62 1.12
C LYS A 121 -5.86 -12.48 0.11
N ALA A 122 -5.70 -11.23 0.53
CA ALA A 122 -5.62 -10.08 -0.37
C ALA A 122 -4.47 -10.20 -1.37
N LYS A 123 -3.29 -10.66 -0.92
CA LYS A 123 -2.16 -10.92 -1.82
C LYS A 123 -2.49 -12.03 -2.82
N LYS A 124 -3.08 -13.15 -2.39
CA LYS A 124 -3.47 -14.24 -3.29
C LYS A 124 -4.48 -13.77 -4.34
N PHE A 125 -5.44 -12.95 -3.92
CA PHE A 125 -6.40 -12.30 -4.81
C PHE A 125 -5.68 -11.46 -5.86
N TRP A 126 -4.80 -10.54 -5.43
CA TRP A 126 -4.02 -9.71 -6.33
C TRP A 126 -3.21 -10.54 -7.34
N GLN A 127 -2.57 -11.62 -6.90
CA GLN A 127 -1.76 -12.48 -7.79
C GLN A 127 -2.59 -13.12 -8.92
N SER A 128 -3.90 -13.31 -8.71
CA SER A 128 -4.79 -13.95 -9.67
C SER A 128 -5.51 -12.92 -10.57
N HIS A 129 -5.79 -11.73 -10.03
CA HIS A 129 -6.61 -10.72 -10.71
C HIS A 129 -5.86 -9.47 -11.15
N HIS A 130 -4.64 -9.26 -10.65
CA HIS A 130 -3.79 -8.12 -10.93
C HIS A 130 -4.37 -6.75 -10.52
N TRP A 131 -5.28 -6.74 -9.52
CA TRP A 131 -5.81 -5.53 -8.89
C TRP A 131 -6.07 -5.71 -7.38
N TYR A 132 -6.24 -4.59 -6.66
CA TYR A 132 -6.40 -4.50 -5.20
C TYR A 132 -7.64 -3.69 -4.77
#